data_AF-A0A0T2ZK08-F1
#
_entry.id   AF-A0A0T2ZK08-F1
#
_cell.length_a   1.000
_cell.length_b   1.000
_cell.length_c   1.000
_cell.angle_alpha   90.00
_cell.angle_beta   90.00
_cell.angle_gamma   90.00
#
_symmetry.space_group_name_H-M   'P 1'
#
loop_
_entity.id
_entity.type
_entity.pdbx_description
1 polymer ?
#
loop_
_entity_poly.entity_id
_entity_poly.type
_entity_poly.pdbx_seq_one_letter_code
_entity_poly.pdbx_strand_id
1 'polypeptide(L)' 'MTTQTDLDLRNVIDKNAAQLSALLANTYGESGESFRNMSDEAQDAYMWACADMSNAILTSLDELSTRSLARKGVEVQHG' A
#
# COMPACT_ATOMS: atom_id res chain seq x y z
N MET A 1 4.85 15.09 17.78
CA MET A 1 3.41 14.80 17.98
C MET A 1 2.84 14.24 16.68
N THR A 2 2.32 13.01 16.66
CA THR A 2 1.70 12.41 15.47
C THR A 2 0.39 13.11 15.16
N THR A 3 0.18 13.56 13.92
CA THR A 3 -1.07 14.23 13.53
C THR A 3 -2.17 13.20 13.27
N GLN A 4 -3.45 13.61 13.34
CA GLN A 4 -4.57 12.74 12.94
C GLN A 4 -4.39 12.24 11.51
N THR A 5 -3.97 13.11 10.60
CA THR A 5 -3.68 12.75 9.20
C THR A 5 -2.55 11.73 9.08
N ASP A 6 -1.50 11.80 9.91
CA ASP A 6 -0.42 10.80 9.92
C ASP A 6 -0.95 9.41 10.34
N LEU A 7 -1.91 9.37 11.28
CA LEU A 7 -2.58 8.12 11.68
C LEU A 7 -3.48 7.59 10.58
N ASP A 8 -4.23 8.47 9.90
CA ASP A 8 -5.09 8.09 8.78
C ASP A 8 -4.28 7.48 7.63
N LEU A 9 -3.14 8.08 7.28
CA LEU A 9 -2.22 7.54 6.28
C LEU A 9 -1.68 6.16 6.66
N ARG A 10 -1.30 5.97 7.94
CA ARG A 10 -0.87 4.65 8.44
C ARG A 10 -1.96 3.60 8.34
N ASN A 11 -3.19 3.94 8.72
CA ASN A 11 -4.34 3.04 8.61
C ASN A 11 -4.60 2.64 7.15
N VAL A 12 -4.46 3.58 6.20
CA VAL A 12 -4.59 3.30 4.75
C VAL A 12 -3.48 2.36 4.28
N ILE A 13 -2.23 2.60 4.68
CA ILE A 13 -1.09 1.73 4.36
C ILE A 13 -1.33 0.32 4.89
N ASP A 14 -1.67 0.17 6.18
CA ASP A 14 -1.86 -1.12 6.82
C ASP A 14 -3.00 -1.92 6.19
N LYS A 15 -4.13 -1.24 5.90
CA LYS A 15 -5.28 -1.86 5.22
C LYS A 15 -4.89 -2.37 3.83
N ASN A 16 -4.28 -1.51 3.00
CA ASN A 16 -3.93 -1.89 1.63
C ASN A 16 -2.84 -2.95 1.60
N ALA A 17 -1.87 -2.91 2.51
CA ALA A 17 -0.83 -3.93 2.62
C ALA A 17 -1.41 -5.31 2.99
N ALA A 18 -2.35 -5.35 3.94
CA ALA A 18 -3.04 -6.58 4.31
C ALA A 18 -3.87 -7.15 3.15
N GLN A 19 -4.60 -6.28 2.43
CA GLN A 19 -5.39 -6.68 1.26
C GLN A 19 -4.50 -7.18 0.12
N LEU A 20 -3.44 -6.46 -0.21
CA LEU A 20 -2.47 -6.86 -1.24
C LEU A 20 -1.80 -8.20 -0.89
N SER A 21 -1.38 -8.38 0.37
CA SER A 21 -0.80 -9.65 0.82
C SER A 21 -1.77 -10.81 0.66
N ALA A 22 -3.05 -10.62 0.98
CA ALA A 22 -4.08 -11.65 0.82
C ALA A 22 -4.33 -11.97 -0.67
N LEU A 23 -4.35 -10.95 -1.54
CA LEU A 23 -4.51 -11.16 -2.97
C LEU A 23 -3.32 -11.90 -3.59
N LEU A 24 -2.09 -11.51 -3.24
CA LEU A 24 -0.89 -12.16 -3.74
C LEU A 24 -0.79 -13.60 -3.23
N ALA A 25 -1.30 -13.93 -2.04
CA ALA A 25 -1.34 -15.31 -1.56
C ALA A 25 -2.13 -16.26 -2.48
N ASN A 26 -3.09 -15.73 -3.25
CA ASN A 26 -3.86 -16.51 -4.23
C ASN A 26 -3.17 -16.61 -5.60
N THR A 27 -1.91 -16.17 -5.76
CA THR A 27 -1.17 -16.30 -7.02
C THR A 27 -0.07 -17.36 -6.98
N TYR A 28 0.24 -17.92 -5.79
CA TYR A 28 1.29 -18.92 -5.60
C TYR A 28 0.86 -20.10 -4.72
N GLY A 29 1.66 -21.17 -4.76
CA GLY A 29 1.37 -22.42 -4.06
C GLY A 29 0.05 -23.07 -4.49
N GLU A 30 -0.54 -23.82 -3.56
CA GLU A 30 -1.83 -24.51 -3.74
C GLU A 30 -2.98 -23.51 -3.93
N SER A 31 -3.00 -22.42 -3.18
CA SER A 31 -4.00 -21.34 -3.33
C SER A 31 -3.95 -20.66 -4.70
N GLY A 32 -2.84 -20.77 -5.42
CA GLY A 32 -2.65 -20.23 -6.75
C GLY A 32 -3.42 -20.95 -7.86
N GLU A 33 -3.99 -22.13 -7.60
CA GLU A 33 -4.72 -22.89 -8.63
C GLU A 33 -5.93 -22.11 -9.15
N SER A 34 -6.67 -21.44 -8.27
CA SER A 34 -7.83 -20.64 -8.67
C SER A 34 -7.44 -19.50 -9.60
N PHE A 35 -6.32 -18.82 -9.36
CA PHE A 35 -5.82 -17.75 -10.23
C PHE A 35 -5.35 -18.28 -11.58
N ARG A 36 -4.58 -19.38 -11.59
CA ARG A 36 -4.07 -20.00 -12.82
C ARG A 36 -5.18 -20.55 -13.73
N ASN A 37 -6.33 -20.89 -13.15
CA ASN A 37 -7.50 -21.37 -13.88
C ASN A 37 -8.43 -20.24 -14.37
N MET A 38 -8.13 -18.97 -14.06
CA MET A 38 -8.85 -17.82 -14.63
C MET A 38 -8.46 -17.61 -16.10
N SER A 39 -9.32 -16.94 -16.87
CA SER A 39 -8.95 -16.45 -18.20
C SER A 39 -7.83 -15.43 -18.12
N ASP A 40 -7.07 -15.27 -19.19
CA ASP A 40 -5.97 -14.30 -19.28
C ASP A 40 -6.43 -12.88 -18.91
N GLU A 41 -7.60 -12.46 -19.43
CA GLU A 41 -8.20 -11.15 -19.10
C GLU A 41 -8.51 -11.00 -17.60
N ALA A 42 -8.98 -12.06 -16.96
CA ALA A 42 -9.25 -12.05 -15.53
C ALA A 42 -7.97 -12.06 -14.69
N GLN A 43 -6.92 -12.76 -15.14
CA GLN A 43 -5.60 -12.73 -14.50
C GLN A 43 -4.98 -11.33 -14.59
N ASP A 44 -5.05 -10.69 -15.76
CA ASP A 44 -4.56 -9.32 -15.96
C ASP A 44 -5.30 -8.33 -15.07
N ALA A 45 -6.63 -8.37 -15.05
CA ALA A 45 -7.44 -7.53 -14.18
C ALA A 45 -7.11 -7.72 -12.69
N TYR A 46 -6.87 -8.97 -12.28
CA TYR A 46 -6.46 -9.30 -10.91
C TYR A 46 -5.08 -8.71 -10.57
N MET A 47 -4.12 -8.79 -11.50
CA MET A 47 -2.79 -8.23 -11.31
C MET A 47 -2.78 -6.70 -11.35
N TRP A 48 -3.65 -6.08 -12.15
CA TRP A 48 -3.87 -4.63 -12.12
C TRP A 48 -4.42 -4.17 -10.77
N ALA A 49 -5.39 -4.89 -10.20
CA ALA A 49 -5.89 -4.58 -8.87
C ALA A 49 -4.78 -4.66 -7.80
N CYS A 50 -3.88 -5.65 -7.90
CA CYS A 50 -2.70 -5.73 -7.03
C CYS A 50 -1.76 -4.53 -7.23
N ALA A 51 -1.52 -4.12 -8.48
CA ALA A 51 -0.69 -2.97 -8.81
C ALA A 51 -1.28 -1.66 -8.26
N ASP A 52 -2.59 -1.45 -8.38
CA ASP A 52 -3.29 -0.27 -7.84
C ASP A 52 -3.13 -0.17 -6.31
N MET A 53 -3.28 -1.29 -5.60
CA MET A 53 -3.04 -1.32 -4.15
C MET A 53 -1.58 -1.01 -3.80
N SER A 54 -0.63 -1.58 -4.53
CA SER A 54 0.80 -1.30 -4.34
C SER A 54 1.10 0.18 -4.56
N ASN A 55 0.56 0.78 -5.60
CA ASN A 55 0.73 2.21 -5.89
C ASN A 55 0.13 3.09 -4.78
N ALA A 56 -1.07 2.77 -4.30
CA ALA A 56 -1.70 3.50 -3.21
C ALA A 56 -0.87 3.46 -1.91
N ILE A 57 -0.24 2.31 -1.60
CA ILE A 57 0.68 2.18 -0.47
C ILE A 57 1.91 3.08 -0.67
N LEU A 58 2.54 3.03 -1.84
CA LEU A 58 3.72 3.84 -2.14
C LEU A 58 3.43 5.33 -2.06
N THR A 59 2.31 5.79 -2.63
CA THR A 59 1.88 7.19 -2.54
C THR A 59 1.65 7.61 -1.09
N SER A 60 0.97 6.79 -0.30
CA SER A 60 0.70 7.10 1.12
C SER A 60 1.98 7.14 1.96
N LEU A 61 2.95 6.26 1.67
CA LEU A 61 4.26 6.24 2.31
C LEU A 61 5.09 7.48 1.96
N ASP A 62 5.10 7.87 0.68
CA ASP A 62 5.80 9.08 0.23
C ASP A 62 5.24 10.34 0.91
N GLU A 63 3.91 10.43 0.99
CA GLU A 63 3.25 11.54 1.69
C GLU A 63 3.60 11.57 3.18
N LEU A 64 3.55 10.42 3.86
CA LEU A 64 3.90 10.31 5.27
C LEU A 64 5.38 10.65 5.53
N SER A 65 6.28 10.22 4.64
CA SER A 65 7.71 10.51 4.70
C SER A 65 7.98 12.01 4.52
N THR A 66 7.39 12.62 3.48
CA THR A 66 7.51 14.05 3.18
C THR A 66 7.05 14.90 4.35
N ARG A 67 5.88 14.57 4.95
CA ARG A 67 5.36 15.25 6.14
C ARG A 67 6.29 15.10 7.35
N SER A 68 6.83 13.90 7.56
CA SER A 68 7.77 13.66 8.66
C SER A 68 9.06 14.46 8.51
N LEU A 69 9.59 14.60 7.28
CA LEU A 69 10.78 15.39 7.01
C LEU A 69 10.52 16.89 7.19
N ALA A 70 9.40 17.39 6.67
CA ALA A 70 8.99 18.79 6.85
C ALA A 70 8.90 19.17 8.33
N ARG A 71 8.31 18.32 9.18
CA ARG A 71 8.22 18.54 10.63
C ARG A 71 9.59 18.64 11.30
N LYS A 72 10.52 17.72 10.97
CA LYS A 72 11.89 17.76 11.50
C LYS A 72 12.64 19.02 11.05
N GLY A 73 12.44 19.47 9.81
CA GLY A 73 13.07 20.70 9.30
C GLY A 73 12.59 21.98 9.99
N VAL A 74 11.31 22.05 10.38
CA VAL A 74 10.73 23.19 11.10
C VAL A 74 11.28 23.30 12.53
N GLU A 75 11.51 22.18 13.19
CA GLU A 75 12.09 22.13 14.56
C GLU A 75 13.53 22.65 14.61
N VAL A 76 14.31 22.56 13.52
CA VAL A 76 15.71 23.02 13.47
C VAL A 76 15.82 24.54 13.27
N GLN A 77 14.81 25.21 12.72
CA GLN A 77 14.87 26.66 12.42
C GLN A 77 14.39 27.58 13.56
N HIS A 78 13.79 27.01 14.62
CA HIS A 78 13.28 27.77 15.78
C HIS A 78 14.04 27.50 17.09
N GLY A 79 15.25 26.91 16.99
CA GLY A 79 16.14 26.62 18.12
C GLY A 79 17.40 27.47 18.11
#